data_AF-A0A1D1YSJ3-F1
#
_entry.id   AF-A0A1D1YSJ3-F1
#
_cell.length_a   1.000
_cell.length_b   1.000
_cell.length_c   1.000
_cell.angle_alpha   90.00
_cell.angle_beta   90.00
_cell.angle_gamma   90.00
#
_symmetry.space_group_name_H-M   'P 1'
#
loop_
_entity.id
_entity.type
_entity.pdbx_description
1 polymer ?
#
loop_
_entity_poly.entity_id
_entity_poly.type
_entity_poly.pdbx_seq_one_letter_code
_entity_poly.pdbx_strand_id
1 'polypeptide(L)'
;MTTGAGPHFLLLPRPLCLLLFLLLLLLLCCGGLKWATAEGGFCKVSPTLGAVSDWNRPLYWRITNPTLSPDHLKDLPGFTRSVYRRDHAVITPESHVFSPLPDWVNTLGAYLITPAMGSHFSMYLANMQASSRSALPPQDVERFLFVVEGTAILSNCSGSSHSMPVDSYAYLPANSVHSLEAEEAATLVIFERRYVNLENYVPEKIIGSTEKQPLLETPGEVFALRKLLPASAAYDFNIHMMDFQPGEYLNVKEVHYNQHGLLLLEGQGLYRLGDNW
;
A
#
# COMPACT_ATOMS: atom_id res chain seq x y z
N MET A 1 9.60 25.06 86.86
CA MET A 1 8.97 26.33 86.46
C MET A 1 8.85 26.26 84.95
N THR A 2 7.70 25.93 84.34
CA THR A 2 6.54 26.83 84.09
C THR A 2 7.01 28.13 83.41
N THR A 3 6.58 28.50 82.20
CA THR A 3 5.19 28.56 81.70
C THR A 3 5.08 28.33 80.18
N GLY A 4 3.86 28.15 79.64
CA GLY A 4 3.62 28.03 78.19
C GLY A 4 2.52 28.97 77.65
N ALA A 5 2.53 29.15 76.33
CA ALA A 5 1.51 29.69 75.40
C ALA A 5 2.06 29.46 73.97
N GLY A 6 1.34 29.57 72.84
CA GLY A 6 -0.08 29.80 72.53
C GLY A 6 -0.23 29.92 71.00
N PRO A 7 -1.37 29.56 70.36
CA PRO A 7 -1.40 29.48 68.89
C PRO A 7 -1.54 30.86 68.23
N HIS A 8 -0.60 31.20 67.33
CA HIS A 8 -0.67 32.42 66.53
C HIS A 8 -1.63 32.27 65.33
N PHE A 9 -2.73 33.01 65.34
CA PHE A 9 -3.53 33.26 64.15
C PHE A 9 -2.78 34.22 63.20
N LEU A 10 -2.43 33.74 62.01
CA LEU A 10 -1.82 34.55 60.95
C LEU A 10 -2.90 35.36 60.23
N LEU A 11 -3.03 36.64 60.60
CA LEU A 11 -3.79 37.63 59.84
C LEU A 11 -3.05 37.96 58.54
N LEU A 12 -3.64 37.60 57.41
CA LEU A 12 -3.15 37.99 56.08
C LEU A 12 -3.17 39.53 55.91
N PRO A 13 -2.13 40.14 55.30
CA PRO A 13 -2.05 41.59 55.19
C PRO A 13 -3.05 42.13 54.15
N ARG A 14 -3.56 43.34 54.40
CA ARG A 14 -4.64 43.98 53.64
C ARG A 14 -4.46 44.16 52.11
N PRO A 15 -3.26 44.30 51.50
CA PRO A 15 -3.18 44.50 50.04
C PRO A 15 -3.49 43.24 49.23
N LEU A 16 -3.37 42.03 49.81
CA LEU A 16 -3.61 40.78 49.09
C LEU A 16 -5.09 40.56 48.74
N CYS A 17 -5.99 41.08 49.58
CA CYS A 17 -7.44 40.99 49.36
C CYS A 17 -7.91 41.85 48.17
N LEU A 18 -7.29 43.02 47.98
CA LEU A 18 -7.65 43.94 46.88
C LEU A 18 -7.25 43.36 45.50
N LEU A 19 -6.11 42.67 45.43
CA LEU A 19 -5.63 42.03 44.20
C LEU A 19 -6.54 40.85 43.80
N LEU A 20 -7.00 40.05 44.77
CA LEU A 20 -7.94 38.96 44.55
C LEU A 20 -9.31 39.49 44.06
N PHE A 21 -9.76 40.63 44.61
CA PHE A 21 -11.02 41.26 44.21
C PHE A 21 -10.96 41.85 42.80
N LEU A 22 -9.81 42.44 42.40
CA LEU A 22 -9.59 42.87 41.01
C LEU A 22 -9.56 41.69 40.03
N LEU A 23 -8.92 40.57 40.39
CA LEU A 23 -8.94 39.36 39.56
C LEU A 23 -10.37 38.83 39.36
N LEU A 24 -11.18 38.84 40.42
CA LEU A 24 -12.58 38.42 40.35
C LEU A 24 -13.42 39.35 39.45
N LEU A 25 -13.20 40.67 39.52
CA LEU A 25 -13.88 41.62 38.63
C LEU A 25 -13.48 41.45 37.16
N LEU A 26 -12.20 41.19 36.85
CA LEU A 26 -11.79 40.89 35.47
C LEU A 26 -12.46 39.61 34.95
N LEU A 27 -12.58 38.57 35.79
CA LEU A 27 -13.29 37.33 35.44
C LEU A 27 -14.78 37.57 35.16
N LEU A 28 -15.45 38.47 35.91
CA LEU A 28 -16.85 38.85 35.61
C LEU A 28 -16.96 39.69 34.32
N CYS A 29 -16.03 40.60 34.04
CA CYS A 29 -16.07 41.42 32.81
C CYS A 29 -15.74 40.62 31.53
N CYS A 30 -15.08 39.48 31.62
CA CYS A 30 -14.85 38.57 30.48
C CYS A 30 -16.00 37.59 30.21
N GLY A 31 -17.10 37.63 30.97
CA GLY A 31 -18.30 36.78 30.79
C GLY A 31 -19.12 37.03 29.50
N GLY A 32 -18.55 37.71 28.51
CA GLY A 32 -19.18 38.08 27.23
C GLY A 32 -18.68 37.31 26.02
N LEU A 33 -17.85 36.27 26.19
CA LEU A 33 -17.41 35.43 25.08
C LEU A 33 -18.57 34.51 24.65
N LYS A 34 -19.37 34.96 23.69
CA LYS A 34 -20.33 34.09 23.00
C LYS A 34 -19.55 32.91 22.42
N TRP A 35 -19.82 31.70 22.91
CA TRP A 35 -19.54 30.51 22.12
C TRP A 35 -20.33 30.63 20.82
N ALA A 36 -19.64 31.00 19.75
CA ALA A 36 -20.03 30.54 18.44
C ALA A 36 -19.94 29.02 18.51
N THR A 37 -21.08 28.37 18.69
CA THR A 37 -21.23 26.98 18.25
C THR A 37 -20.94 27.01 16.77
N ALA A 38 -19.69 26.70 16.41
CA ALA A 38 -19.43 26.14 15.11
C ALA A 38 -20.28 24.87 15.06
N GLU A 39 -21.45 24.97 14.44
CA GLU A 39 -22.06 23.78 13.86
C GLU A 39 -20.99 23.24 12.94
N GLY A 40 -20.33 22.17 13.41
CA GLY A 40 -19.40 21.42 12.63
C GLY A 40 -20.18 20.93 11.44
N GLY A 41 -20.08 21.66 10.34
CA GLY A 41 -20.54 21.28 9.03
C GLY A 41 -19.72 20.08 8.60
N PHE A 42 -20.02 18.92 9.20
CA PHE A 42 -19.77 17.65 8.57
C PHE A 42 -20.39 17.78 7.20
N CYS A 43 -19.54 17.89 6.17
CA CYS A 43 -19.95 17.69 4.81
C CYS A 43 -20.61 16.32 4.80
N LYS A 44 -21.96 16.31 4.83
CA LYS A 44 -22.73 15.11 4.56
C LYS A 44 -22.41 14.77 3.12
N VAL A 45 -21.40 13.94 2.94
CA VAL A 45 -21.25 13.13 1.75
C VAL A 45 -22.50 12.28 1.73
N SER A 46 -23.53 12.79 1.04
CA SER A 46 -24.71 12.01 0.71
C SER A 46 -24.20 10.72 0.09
N PRO A 47 -24.59 9.54 0.61
CA PRO A 47 -24.13 8.30 0.04
C PRO A 47 -24.80 8.13 -1.32
N THR A 48 -24.18 8.68 -2.36
CA THR A 48 -24.28 8.16 -3.72
C THR A 48 -23.49 6.85 -3.84
N LEU A 49 -23.56 6.01 -2.80
CA LEU A 49 -23.53 4.57 -3.00
C LEU A 49 -24.82 4.20 -3.73
N GLY A 50 -24.80 4.40 -5.04
CA GLY A 50 -25.29 3.34 -5.91
C GLY A 50 -24.48 2.10 -5.57
N ALA A 51 -24.95 1.33 -4.60
CA ALA A 51 -24.45 -0.01 -4.31
C ALA A 51 -24.87 -0.92 -5.46
N VAL A 52 -24.24 -0.69 -6.62
CA VAL A 52 -24.20 -1.65 -7.72
C VAL A 52 -23.65 -2.92 -7.11
N SER A 53 -24.48 -3.95 -7.09
CA SER A 53 -24.18 -5.29 -6.59
C SER A 53 -22.75 -5.71 -6.95
N ASP A 54 -21.92 -6.05 -5.95
CA ASP A 54 -20.55 -6.54 -6.15
C ASP A 54 -20.51 -7.79 -7.08
N TRP A 55 -21.64 -8.52 -7.19
CA TRP A 55 -21.84 -9.74 -8.01
C TRP A 55 -21.48 -9.66 -9.50
N ASN A 56 -21.24 -8.47 -10.08
CA ASN A 56 -20.92 -8.32 -11.51
C ASN A 56 -19.69 -7.44 -11.77
N ARG A 57 -18.79 -7.31 -10.78
CA ARG A 57 -17.50 -6.62 -10.94
C ARG A 57 -16.42 -7.61 -11.39
N PRO A 58 -15.50 -7.22 -12.29
CA PRO A 58 -14.32 -8.02 -12.59
C PRO A 58 -13.49 -8.33 -11.33
N LEU A 59 -12.76 -9.44 -11.36
CA LEU A 59 -11.74 -9.75 -10.35
C LEU A 59 -10.75 -8.58 -10.25
N TYR A 60 -10.32 -8.24 -9.03
CA TYR A 60 -9.39 -7.13 -8.74
C TYR A 60 -9.82 -5.72 -9.18
N TRP A 61 -11.08 -5.52 -9.56
CA TRP A 61 -11.65 -4.23 -9.99
C TRP A 61 -11.27 -3.03 -9.10
N ARG A 62 -11.16 -3.22 -7.78
CA ARG A 62 -10.85 -2.15 -6.83
C ARG A 62 -9.42 -1.62 -6.89
N ILE A 63 -8.49 -2.29 -7.59
CA ILE A 63 -7.13 -1.80 -7.82
C ILE A 63 -7.15 -0.58 -8.72
N THR A 64 -7.89 -0.64 -9.84
CA THR A 64 -8.02 0.48 -10.78
C THR A 64 -9.24 1.35 -10.52
N ASN A 65 -10.21 0.86 -9.75
CA ASN A 65 -11.41 1.58 -9.31
C ASN A 65 -11.54 1.59 -7.77
N PRO A 66 -10.60 2.23 -7.04
CA PRO A 66 -10.59 2.24 -5.58
C PRO A 66 -11.81 2.99 -5.00
N THR A 67 -12.33 2.51 -3.88
CA THR A 67 -13.52 3.10 -3.22
C THR A 67 -13.31 4.56 -2.82
N LEU A 68 -12.08 4.94 -2.47
CA LEU A 68 -11.64 6.32 -2.38
C LEU A 68 -10.70 6.61 -3.56
N SER A 69 -11.25 7.12 -4.66
CA SER A 69 -10.49 7.51 -5.86
C SER A 69 -9.89 8.92 -5.73
N PRO A 70 -8.90 9.28 -6.56
CA PRO A 70 -8.33 10.62 -6.59
C PRO A 70 -9.37 11.72 -6.87
N ASP A 71 -10.39 11.43 -7.68
CA ASP A 71 -11.47 12.39 -8.01
C ASP A 71 -12.27 12.84 -6.79
N HIS A 72 -12.37 12.01 -5.74
CA HIS A 72 -13.03 12.37 -4.48
C HIS A 72 -12.19 13.36 -3.64
N LEU A 73 -10.90 13.54 -3.95
CA LEU A 73 -9.95 14.34 -3.18
C LEU A 73 -9.61 15.69 -3.83
N LYS A 74 -10.13 15.96 -5.04
CA LYS A 74 -9.84 17.18 -5.83
C LYS A 74 -10.07 18.51 -5.09
N ASP A 75 -11.04 18.53 -4.16
CA ASP A 75 -11.43 19.71 -3.38
C ASP A 75 -10.67 19.82 -2.04
N LEU A 76 -9.63 18.99 -1.83
CA LEU A 76 -8.76 18.98 -0.65
C LEU A 76 -7.29 19.26 -1.05
N PRO A 77 -6.89 20.53 -1.24
CA PRO A 77 -5.56 20.89 -1.76
C PRO A 77 -4.41 20.31 -0.93
N GLY A 78 -3.56 19.50 -1.57
CA GLY A 78 -2.38 18.89 -0.94
C GLY A 78 -2.69 17.71 0.00
N PHE A 79 -3.94 17.25 0.10
CA PHE A 79 -4.28 16.07 0.88
C PHE A 79 -3.82 14.78 0.18
N THR A 80 -3.20 13.88 0.95
CA THR A 80 -2.95 12.50 0.52
C THR A 80 -2.88 11.56 1.73
N ARG A 81 -3.17 10.29 1.49
CA ARG A 81 -2.94 9.17 2.42
C ARG A 81 -1.56 8.54 2.27
N SER A 82 -0.78 8.90 1.25
CA SER A 82 0.57 8.40 1.06
C SER A 82 1.53 8.90 2.14
N VAL A 83 2.40 8.02 2.61
CA VAL A 83 3.39 8.28 3.65
C VAL A 83 4.69 7.57 3.28
N TYR A 84 5.82 8.29 3.30
CA TYR A 84 7.16 7.70 3.18
C TYR A 84 7.93 7.91 4.49
N ARG A 85 8.49 6.83 5.04
CA ARG A 85 9.31 6.81 6.27
C ARG A 85 10.63 6.08 6.02
N ARG A 86 11.48 6.06 7.05
CA ARG A 86 12.81 5.43 7.05
C ARG A 86 12.80 3.93 6.74
N ASP A 87 11.76 3.22 7.16
CA ASP A 87 11.68 1.76 7.18
C ASP A 87 10.40 1.19 6.52
N HIS A 88 9.49 2.06 6.07
CA HIS A 88 8.28 1.66 5.36
C HIS A 88 7.71 2.81 4.52
N ALA A 89 6.81 2.46 3.59
CA ALA A 89 5.99 3.40 2.86
C ALA A 89 4.56 2.86 2.74
N VAL A 90 3.60 3.78 2.68
CA VAL A 90 2.23 3.53 2.24
C VAL A 90 2.03 4.41 1.02
N ILE A 91 1.71 3.83 -0.13
CA ILE A 91 1.57 4.55 -1.40
C ILE A 91 0.15 4.31 -1.89
N THR A 92 -0.59 5.39 -2.10
CA THR A 92 -2.03 5.33 -2.43
C THR A 92 -2.32 5.94 -3.81
N PRO A 93 -3.46 5.59 -4.44
CA PRO A 93 -3.70 5.85 -5.86
C PRO A 93 -3.57 7.31 -6.30
N GLU A 94 -3.88 8.27 -5.42
CA GLU A 94 -3.77 9.70 -5.70
C GLU A 94 -2.31 10.23 -5.74
N SER A 95 -1.34 9.40 -5.39
CA SER A 95 0.10 9.71 -5.48
C SER A 95 0.83 8.93 -6.58
N HIS A 96 0.13 8.12 -7.38
CA HIS A 96 0.76 7.40 -8.48
C HIS A 96 1.17 8.38 -9.59
N VAL A 97 2.47 8.48 -9.86
CA VAL A 97 3.01 9.32 -10.93
C VAL A 97 3.22 8.47 -12.18
N PHE A 98 2.24 8.52 -13.09
CA PHE A 98 2.31 7.82 -14.38
C PHE A 98 3.13 8.61 -15.41
N SER A 99 4.08 7.92 -16.05
CA SER A 99 4.90 8.45 -17.15
C SER A 99 5.15 7.36 -18.20
N PRO A 100 5.45 7.69 -19.47
CA PRO A 100 5.81 6.68 -20.46
C PRO A 100 6.98 5.81 -19.99
N LEU A 101 6.81 4.48 -20.02
CA LEU A 101 7.91 3.57 -19.66
C LEU A 101 8.99 3.61 -20.76
N PRO A 102 10.28 3.82 -20.43
CA PRO A 102 11.36 3.81 -21.41
C PRO A 102 11.38 2.52 -22.24
N ASP A 103 11.51 2.67 -23.56
CA ASP A 103 11.51 1.59 -24.58
C ASP A 103 10.22 0.76 -24.70
N TRP A 104 9.21 0.95 -23.82
CA TRP A 104 7.89 0.34 -23.98
C TRP A 104 7.06 1.12 -25.02
N VAL A 105 6.22 0.41 -25.77
CA VAL A 105 5.30 0.99 -26.74
C VAL A 105 3.94 1.18 -26.08
N ASN A 106 3.38 2.39 -26.21
CA ASN A 106 2.01 2.75 -25.79
C ASN A 106 1.65 2.33 -24.35
N THR A 107 2.59 2.48 -23.41
CA THR A 107 2.43 2.08 -22.00
C THR A 107 2.85 3.20 -21.07
N LEU A 108 2.00 3.53 -20.10
CA LEU A 108 2.34 4.39 -18.97
C LEU A 108 2.70 3.52 -17.77
N GLY A 109 3.73 3.89 -17.00
CA GLY A 109 4.09 3.22 -15.77
C GLY A 109 4.22 4.17 -14.59
N ALA A 110 3.90 3.66 -13.40
CA ALA A 110 4.09 4.34 -12.13
C ALA A 110 4.97 3.47 -11.22
N TYR A 111 6.20 3.91 -10.99
CA TYR A 111 7.11 3.26 -10.03
C TYR A 111 6.63 3.54 -8.60
N LEU A 112 6.36 2.46 -7.86
CA LEU A 112 5.93 2.51 -6.46
C LEU A 112 7.14 2.33 -5.53
N ILE A 113 7.95 1.30 -5.79
CA ILE A 113 9.15 1.00 -5.01
C ILE A 113 10.34 0.94 -5.96
N THR A 114 11.48 1.51 -5.56
CA THR A 114 12.76 1.41 -6.28
C THR A 114 13.91 1.34 -5.27
N PRO A 115 15.12 0.90 -5.68
CA PRO A 115 16.29 0.87 -4.80
C PRO A 115 16.69 2.21 -4.16
N ALA A 116 16.18 3.35 -4.65
CA ALA A 116 16.34 4.65 -3.98
C ALA A 116 15.69 4.68 -2.58
N MET A 117 14.76 3.77 -2.28
CA MET A 117 14.13 3.57 -0.97
C MET A 117 14.88 2.56 -0.09
N GLY A 118 16.02 2.01 -0.55
CA GLY A 118 16.79 0.97 0.16
C GLY A 118 16.34 -0.47 -0.13
N SER A 119 15.42 -0.67 -1.09
CA SER A 119 15.07 -2.01 -1.57
C SER A 119 16.14 -2.58 -2.51
N HIS A 120 16.18 -3.91 -2.65
CA HIS A 120 16.93 -4.60 -3.71
C HIS A 120 16.09 -4.96 -4.96
N PHE A 121 14.84 -4.51 -5.02
CA PHE A 121 13.92 -4.68 -6.14
C PHE A 121 13.20 -3.36 -6.49
N SER A 122 12.66 -3.29 -7.71
CA SER A 122 11.68 -2.29 -8.14
C SER A 122 10.29 -2.92 -8.21
N MET A 123 9.26 -2.17 -7.83
CA MET A 123 7.85 -2.54 -7.99
C MET A 123 7.12 -1.39 -8.69
N TYR A 124 6.40 -1.68 -9.77
CA TYR A 124 5.70 -0.66 -10.55
C TYR A 124 4.41 -1.18 -11.16
N LEU A 125 3.47 -0.27 -11.41
CA LEU A 125 2.29 -0.52 -12.22
C LEU A 125 2.62 -0.18 -13.68
N ALA A 126 2.13 -0.98 -14.62
CA ALA A 126 2.23 -0.76 -16.06
C ALA A 126 0.81 -0.80 -16.67
N ASN A 127 0.34 0.37 -17.10
CA ASN A 127 -0.95 0.58 -17.76
C ASN A 127 -0.73 0.51 -19.27
N MET A 128 -0.79 -0.72 -19.78
CA MET A 128 -0.65 -1.06 -21.19
C MET A 128 -1.92 -0.63 -21.95
N GLN A 129 -1.78 0.25 -22.94
CA GLN A 129 -2.90 0.65 -23.80
C GLN A 129 -3.09 -0.35 -24.94
N ALA A 130 -4.15 -0.19 -25.74
CA ALA A 130 -4.34 -1.00 -26.94
C ALA A 130 -3.12 -0.95 -27.88
N SER A 131 -2.77 -2.09 -28.49
CA SER A 131 -1.59 -2.29 -29.33
C SER A 131 -0.26 -1.87 -28.67
N SER A 132 -0.11 -2.15 -27.37
CA SER A 132 1.11 -1.88 -26.60
C SER A 132 2.08 -3.06 -26.59
N ARG A 133 3.35 -2.79 -26.26
CA ARG A 133 4.42 -3.79 -26.15
C ARG A 133 5.45 -3.42 -25.10
N SER A 134 5.95 -4.39 -24.34
CA SER A 134 7.00 -4.18 -23.34
C SER A 134 8.40 -4.08 -23.93
N ALA A 135 9.30 -3.37 -23.22
CA ALA A 135 10.74 -3.52 -23.38
C ALA A 135 11.29 -4.71 -22.58
N LEU A 136 12.42 -5.26 -23.01
CA LEU A 136 13.24 -6.14 -22.18
C LEU A 136 13.77 -5.40 -20.94
N PRO A 137 13.93 -6.09 -19.80
CA PRO A 137 14.62 -5.52 -18.64
C PRO A 137 16.14 -5.39 -18.91
N PRO A 138 16.88 -4.61 -18.09
CA PRO A 138 18.33 -4.52 -18.20
C PRO A 138 19.06 -5.87 -18.00
N GLN A 139 20.35 -5.91 -18.35
CA GLN A 139 21.15 -7.12 -18.18
C GLN A 139 21.21 -7.58 -16.71
N ASP A 140 21.08 -8.89 -16.53
CA ASP A 140 21.00 -9.65 -15.28
C ASP A 140 19.82 -9.28 -14.37
N VAL A 141 18.79 -8.62 -14.93
CA VAL A 141 17.53 -8.35 -14.24
C VAL A 141 16.51 -9.44 -14.57
N GLU A 142 15.98 -10.08 -13.54
CA GLU A 142 14.82 -10.96 -13.64
C GLU A 142 13.53 -10.15 -13.47
N ARG A 143 12.44 -10.64 -14.04
CA ARG A 143 11.14 -9.96 -14.03
C ARG A 143 10.03 -10.92 -13.60
N PHE A 144 9.24 -10.50 -12.63
CA PHE A 144 7.93 -11.11 -12.33
C PHE A 144 6.83 -10.13 -12.72
N LEU A 145 5.76 -10.62 -13.33
CA LEU A 145 4.58 -9.83 -13.68
C LEU A 145 3.29 -10.54 -13.28
N PHE A 146 2.27 -9.75 -12.95
CA PHE A 146 0.94 -10.21 -12.57
C PHE A 146 -0.13 -9.32 -13.20
N VAL A 147 -1.14 -9.95 -13.80
CA VAL A 147 -2.22 -9.26 -14.53
C VAL A 147 -3.34 -8.90 -13.54
N VAL A 148 -3.54 -7.60 -13.31
CA VAL A 148 -4.60 -7.09 -12.44
C VAL A 148 -5.83 -6.60 -13.21
N GLU A 149 -5.69 -6.28 -14.50
CA GLU A 149 -6.80 -5.87 -15.38
C GLU A 149 -6.51 -6.27 -16.83
N GLY A 150 -7.56 -6.59 -17.58
CA GLY A 150 -7.47 -6.89 -19.01
C GLY A 150 -6.83 -8.25 -19.31
N THR A 151 -6.06 -8.31 -20.40
CA THR A 151 -5.33 -9.52 -20.82
C THR A 151 -4.04 -9.11 -21.51
N ALA A 152 -2.93 -9.71 -21.09
CA ALA A 152 -1.64 -9.59 -21.76
C ALA A 152 -1.33 -10.87 -22.55
N ILE A 153 -0.42 -10.78 -23.52
CA ILE A 153 0.08 -11.89 -24.32
C ILE A 153 1.59 -11.96 -24.12
N LEU A 154 2.08 -13.04 -23.50
CA LEU A 154 3.51 -13.29 -23.31
C LEU A 154 4.03 -14.17 -24.45
N SER A 155 4.93 -13.61 -25.26
CA SER A 155 5.63 -14.31 -26.34
C SER A 155 7.13 -14.43 -26.08
N ASN A 156 7.78 -15.38 -26.74
CA ASN A 156 9.24 -15.60 -26.69
C ASN A 156 9.83 -15.89 -28.08
N CYS A 157 11.17 -15.92 -28.16
CA CYS A 157 11.87 -16.17 -29.42
C CYS A 157 11.62 -17.55 -30.06
N SER A 158 11.03 -18.52 -29.35
CA SER A 158 10.64 -19.82 -29.93
C SER A 158 9.27 -19.79 -30.62
N GLY A 159 8.64 -18.61 -30.74
CA GLY A 159 7.36 -18.44 -31.41
C GLY A 159 6.14 -18.94 -30.62
N SER A 160 6.28 -19.22 -29.32
CA SER A 160 5.14 -19.58 -28.47
C SER A 160 4.58 -18.34 -27.77
N SER A 161 3.28 -18.10 -27.95
CA SER A 161 2.51 -17.06 -27.27
C SER A 161 1.58 -17.67 -26.23
N HIS A 162 1.39 -16.97 -25.12
CA HIS A 162 0.56 -17.39 -23.99
C HIS A 162 -0.36 -16.22 -23.64
N SER A 163 -1.68 -16.44 -23.73
CA SER A 163 -2.65 -15.46 -23.22
C SER A 163 -2.66 -15.50 -21.69
N MET A 164 -2.62 -14.32 -21.09
CA MET A 164 -2.53 -14.08 -19.66
C MET A 164 -3.69 -13.13 -19.26
N PRO A 165 -4.89 -13.66 -18.98
CA PRO A 165 -5.98 -12.88 -18.39
C PRO A 165 -5.64 -12.47 -16.94
N VAL A 166 -6.50 -11.63 -16.33
CA VAL A 166 -6.47 -11.32 -14.89
C VAL A 166 -6.24 -12.59 -14.04
N ASP A 167 -5.51 -12.46 -12.93
CA ASP A 167 -4.98 -13.56 -12.08
C ASP A 167 -3.80 -14.34 -12.67
N SER A 168 -3.49 -14.17 -13.95
CA SER A 168 -2.29 -14.78 -14.55
C SER A 168 -1.02 -14.07 -14.13
N TYR A 169 0.05 -14.84 -13.98
CA TYR A 169 1.39 -14.33 -13.68
C TYR A 169 2.46 -15.05 -14.48
N ALA A 170 3.60 -14.41 -14.63
CA ALA A 170 4.79 -15.03 -15.20
C ALA A 170 6.06 -14.55 -14.50
N TYR A 171 6.99 -15.49 -14.34
CA TYR A 171 8.36 -15.22 -13.93
C TYR A 171 9.30 -15.48 -15.10
N LEU A 172 10.21 -14.54 -15.31
CA LEU A 172 11.11 -14.45 -16.44
C LEU A 172 12.53 -14.36 -15.88
N PRO A 173 13.34 -15.44 -15.99
CA PRO A 173 14.72 -15.45 -15.53
C PRO A 173 15.53 -14.28 -16.11
N ALA A 174 16.57 -13.89 -15.39
CA ALA A 174 17.53 -12.90 -15.86
C ALA A 174 18.04 -13.22 -17.28
N ASN A 175 18.11 -12.19 -18.12
CA ASN A 175 18.54 -12.27 -19.53
C ASN A 175 17.62 -13.12 -20.46
N SER A 176 16.43 -13.54 -20.01
CA SER A 176 15.47 -14.24 -20.87
C SER A 176 14.79 -13.30 -21.88
N VAL A 177 14.87 -13.63 -23.17
CA VAL A 177 14.27 -12.79 -24.23
C VAL A 177 12.77 -13.09 -24.37
N HIS A 178 11.95 -12.07 -24.16
CA HIS A 178 10.48 -12.14 -24.13
C HIS A 178 9.85 -10.83 -24.65
N SER A 179 8.56 -10.88 -24.98
CA SER A 179 7.72 -9.71 -25.24
C SER A 179 6.38 -9.88 -24.52
N LEU A 180 5.89 -8.84 -23.84
CA LEU A 180 4.50 -8.73 -23.40
C LEU A 180 3.79 -7.77 -24.35
N GLU A 181 2.65 -8.18 -24.87
CA GLU A 181 1.82 -7.36 -25.76
C GLU A 181 0.39 -7.32 -25.22
N ALA A 182 -0.34 -6.23 -25.46
CA ALA A 182 -1.76 -6.15 -25.16
C ALA A 182 -2.50 -5.56 -26.37
N GLU A 183 -3.47 -6.32 -26.89
CA GLU A 183 -4.32 -5.90 -28.01
C GLU A 183 -5.32 -4.83 -27.54
N GLU A 184 -5.91 -5.04 -26.37
CA GLU A 184 -6.76 -4.08 -25.64
C GLU A 184 -6.01 -3.48 -24.44
N ALA A 185 -6.70 -2.72 -23.59
CA ALA A 185 -6.11 -2.19 -22.37
C ALA A 185 -5.83 -3.31 -21.34
N ALA A 186 -4.67 -3.25 -20.68
CA ALA A 186 -4.31 -4.14 -19.59
C ALA A 186 -3.54 -3.39 -18.51
N THR A 187 -3.72 -3.78 -17.25
CA THR A 187 -2.95 -3.25 -16.12
C THR A 187 -2.16 -4.39 -15.50
N LEU A 188 -0.84 -4.22 -15.39
CA LEU A 188 0.09 -5.16 -14.78
C LEU A 188 0.70 -4.56 -13.52
N VAL A 189 0.95 -5.39 -12.50
CA VAL A 189 1.96 -5.10 -11.47
C VAL A 189 3.21 -5.90 -11.78
N ILE A 190 4.36 -5.22 -11.79
CA ILE A 190 5.64 -5.79 -12.21
C ILE A 190 6.66 -5.58 -11.10
N PHE A 191 7.41 -6.64 -10.83
CA PHE A 191 8.57 -6.66 -9.95
C PHE A 191 9.82 -6.97 -10.77
N GLU A 192 10.88 -6.18 -10.58
CA GLU A 192 12.18 -6.38 -11.22
C GLU A 192 13.30 -6.35 -10.19
N ARG A 193 14.25 -7.28 -10.31
CA ARG A 193 15.38 -7.42 -9.40
C ARG A 193 16.63 -7.84 -10.17
N ARG A 194 17.81 -7.39 -9.73
CA ARG A 194 19.07 -7.96 -10.23
C ARG A 194 19.26 -9.33 -9.58
N TYR A 195 19.26 -10.38 -10.39
CA TYR A 195 19.31 -11.76 -9.93
C TYR A 195 20.63 -12.08 -9.23
N VAL A 196 20.56 -12.65 -8.03
CA VAL A 196 21.74 -13.15 -7.31
C VAL A 196 22.03 -14.57 -7.78
N ASN A 197 22.99 -14.70 -8.70
CA ASN A 197 23.42 -16.01 -9.20
C ASN A 197 23.98 -16.89 -8.07
N LEU A 198 23.52 -18.14 -8.02
CA LEU A 198 24.04 -19.18 -7.14
C LEU A 198 24.50 -20.37 -8.00
N GLU A 199 25.74 -20.82 -7.77
CA GLU A 199 26.37 -21.84 -8.61
C GLU A 199 25.55 -23.14 -8.65
N ASN A 200 25.35 -23.70 -9.85
CA ASN A 200 24.53 -24.89 -10.13
C ASN A 200 23.01 -24.73 -9.91
N TYR A 201 22.52 -23.52 -9.60
CA TYR A 201 21.10 -23.21 -9.55
C TYR A 201 20.72 -22.22 -10.65
N VAL A 202 19.72 -22.58 -11.46
CA VAL A 202 19.20 -21.76 -12.56
C VAL A 202 17.68 -21.75 -12.45
N PRO A 203 17.03 -20.58 -12.34
CA PRO A 203 15.58 -20.51 -12.30
C PRO A 203 15.00 -20.63 -13.71
N GLU A 204 13.83 -21.24 -13.84
CA GLU A 204 13.17 -21.49 -15.12
C GLU A 204 12.08 -20.46 -15.38
N LYS A 205 11.64 -20.33 -16.63
CA LYS A 205 10.46 -19.50 -16.96
C LYS A 205 9.21 -20.16 -16.40
N ILE A 206 8.44 -19.43 -15.60
CA ILE A 206 7.16 -19.90 -15.04
C ILE A 206 6.03 -19.06 -15.61
N ILE A 207 4.91 -19.71 -15.94
CA ILE A 207 3.64 -19.06 -16.29
C ILE A 207 2.55 -19.80 -15.51
N GLY A 208 1.68 -19.06 -14.82
CA GLY A 208 0.65 -19.64 -13.96
C GLY A 208 -0.53 -18.69 -13.72
N SER A 209 -1.48 -19.12 -12.89
CA SER A 209 -2.48 -18.27 -12.25
C SER A 209 -2.61 -18.71 -10.78
N THR A 210 -3.12 -17.85 -9.90
CA THR A 210 -3.12 -18.11 -8.45
C THR A 210 -4.15 -19.16 -8.05
N GLU A 211 -5.28 -19.25 -8.74
CA GLU A 211 -6.28 -20.32 -8.52
C GLU A 211 -5.70 -21.73 -8.64
N LYS A 212 -4.66 -21.89 -9.48
CA LYS A 212 -3.99 -23.18 -9.72
C LYS A 212 -2.89 -23.49 -8.70
N GLN A 213 -2.51 -22.54 -7.84
CA GLN A 213 -1.49 -22.78 -6.81
C GLN A 213 -2.11 -23.45 -5.58
N PRO A 214 -1.45 -24.46 -4.99
CA PRO A 214 -1.96 -25.14 -3.81
C PRO A 214 -1.96 -24.19 -2.60
N LEU A 215 -2.98 -24.34 -1.76
CA LEU A 215 -2.94 -23.80 -0.42
C LEU A 215 -1.85 -24.50 0.39
N LEU A 216 -1.02 -23.71 1.06
CA LEU A 216 0.03 -24.17 1.95
C LEU A 216 -0.43 -24.10 3.40
N GLU A 217 0.10 -25.01 4.23
CA GLU A 217 -0.07 -24.95 5.68
C GLU A 217 0.62 -23.70 6.24
N THR A 218 -0.04 -23.04 7.19
CA THR A 218 0.43 -21.83 7.88
C THR A 218 0.47 -22.05 9.40
N PRO A 219 1.44 -22.83 9.93
CA PRO A 219 1.43 -23.23 11.33
C PRO A 219 1.46 -22.03 12.29
N GLY A 220 0.43 -21.92 13.14
CA GLY A 220 0.27 -20.81 14.10
C GLY A 220 -0.45 -19.58 13.55
N GLU A 221 -0.86 -19.58 12.28
CA GLU A 221 -1.56 -18.49 11.61
C GLU A 221 -2.88 -18.96 10.99
N VAL A 222 -3.75 -18.02 10.63
CA VAL A 222 -5.12 -18.31 10.13
C VAL A 222 -5.33 -18.00 8.65
N PHE A 223 -4.46 -17.20 8.04
CA PHE A 223 -4.59 -16.80 6.63
C PHE A 223 -4.34 -17.95 5.67
N ALA A 224 -5.00 -17.93 4.52
CA ALA A 224 -4.72 -18.87 3.44
C ALA A 224 -3.51 -18.39 2.63
N LEU A 225 -2.49 -19.25 2.46
CA LEU A 225 -1.25 -18.92 1.77
C LEU A 225 -1.10 -19.68 0.45
N ARG A 226 -0.76 -18.98 -0.63
CA ARG A 226 -0.20 -19.57 -1.86
C ARG A 226 1.15 -18.93 -2.17
N LYS A 227 2.08 -19.72 -2.71
CA LYS A 227 3.36 -19.24 -3.27
C LYS A 227 3.31 -19.38 -4.79
N LEU A 228 3.69 -18.33 -5.50
CA LEU A 228 3.61 -18.30 -6.96
C LEU A 228 4.88 -18.83 -7.62
N LEU A 229 6.02 -18.82 -6.91
CA LEU A 229 7.29 -19.40 -7.35
C LEU A 229 7.70 -20.61 -6.48
N PRO A 230 8.49 -21.56 -7.00
CA PRO A 230 9.06 -22.66 -6.23
C PRO A 230 9.91 -22.16 -5.06
N ALA A 231 9.96 -22.94 -3.98
CA ALA A 231 10.81 -22.66 -2.83
C ALA A 231 12.24 -23.25 -2.96
N SER A 232 12.71 -23.49 -4.19
CA SER A 232 14.08 -23.99 -4.44
C SER A 232 15.09 -22.85 -4.41
N ALA A 233 16.35 -23.17 -4.08
CA ALA A 233 17.43 -22.18 -3.98
C ALA A 233 17.84 -21.50 -5.31
N ALA A 234 17.16 -21.81 -6.41
CA ALA A 234 17.32 -21.10 -7.69
C ALA A 234 16.59 -19.74 -7.72
N TYR A 235 15.56 -19.56 -6.90
CA TYR A 235 14.77 -18.32 -6.82
C TYR A 235 15.19 -17.54 -5.57
N ASP A 236 15.64 -16.30 -5.75
CA ASP A 236 16.18 -15.46 -4.67
C ASP A 236 15.12 -14.51 -4.04
N PHE A 237 13.87 -14.61 -4.51
CA PHE A 237 12.64 -14.07 -3.93
C PHE A 237 11.45 -15.00 -4.21
N ASN A 238 10.29 -14.67 -3.64
CA ASN A 238 9.02 -15.33 -3.96
C ASN A 238 7.88 -14.30 -3.94
N ILE A 239 6.75 -14.62 -4.55
CA ILE A 239 5.52 -13.81 -4.49
C ILE A 239 4.45 -14.64 -3.80
N HIS A 240 3.84 -14.08 -2.77
CA HIS A 240 2.84 -14.75 -1.95
C HIS A 240 1.47 -14.13 -2.17
N MET A 241 0.44 -14.97 -2.21
CA MET A 241 -0.96 -14.56 -2.07
C MET A 241 -1.41 -14.94 -0.66
N MET A 242 -1.95 -13.98 0.08
CA MET A 242 -2.38 -14.15 1.47
C MET A 242 -3.81 -13.66 1.64
N ASP A 243 -4.75 -14.58 1.80
CA ASP A 243 -6.17 -14.28 1.99
C ASP A 243 -6.53 -14.31 3.48
N PHE A 244 -7.19 -13.26 3.96
CA PHE A 244 -7.70 -13.14 5.33
C PHE A 244 -9.21 -12.96 5.30
N GLN A 245 -9.95 -13.70 6.12
CA GLN A 245 -11.37 -13.46 6.34
C GLN A 245 -11.60 -12.21 7.20
N PRO A 246 -12.78 -11.55 7.11
CA PRO A 246 -13.08 -10.38 7.92
C PRO A 246 -12.93 -10.63 9.43
N GLY A 247 -11.94 -9.97 10.05
CA GLY A 247 -11.61 -10.10 11.47
C GLY A 247 -10.39 -10.99 11.77
N GLU A 248 -9.84 -11.67 10.78
CA GLU A 248 -8.54 -12.36 10.89
C GLU A 248 -7.36 -11.38 10.86
N TYR A 249 -6.23 -11.78 11.44
CA TYR A 249 -5.02 -10.98 11.56
C TYR A 249 -3.80 -11.90 11.80
N LEU A 250 -2.59 -11.34 11.63
CA LEU A 250 -1.34 -12.03 11.95
C LEU A 250 -1.17 -12.22 13.47
N ASN A 251 -1.03 -13.46 13.91
CA ASN A 251 -0.74 -13.79 15.30
C ASN A 251 0.67 -13.35 15.68
N VAL A 252 1.66 -13.66 14.84
CA VAL A 252 3.03 -13.17 14.96
C VAL A 252 3.13 -11.68 14.59
N LYS A 253 3.99 -10.93 15.30
CA LYS A 253 4.30 -9.53 15.00
C LYS A 253 5.68 -9.57 14.35
N GLU A 254 5.71 -9.72 13.03
CA GLU A 254 6.91 -10.07 12.28
C GLU A 254 8.04 -9.05 12.46
N VAL A 255 9.23 -9.54 12.80
CA VAL A 255 10.49 -8.78 12.80
C VAL A 255 11.55 -9.68 12.19
N HIS A 256 11.88 -9.43 10.92
CA HIS A 256 12.79 -10.26 10.13
C HIS A 256 13.60 -9.40 9.15
N TYR A 257 14.67 -9.97 8.58
CA TYR A 257 15.53 -9.27 7.62
C TYR A 257 14.95 -9.15 6.20
N ASN A 258 13.88 -9.91 5.88
CA ASN A 258 13.27 -9.88 4.54
C ASN A 258 12.65 -8.50 4.25
N GLN A 259 12.72 -8.10 2.98
CA GLN A 259 12.06 -6.89 2.47
C GLN A 259 10.76 -7.26 1.76
N HIS A 260 9.74 -6.41 1.87
CA HIS A 260 8.42 -6.63 1.27
C HIS A 260 8.00 -5.48 0.36
N GLY A 261 7.30 -5.81 -0.72
CA GLY A 261 6.50 -4.88 -1.52
C GLY A 261 5.18 -5.57 -1.85
N LEU A 262 4.06 -5.01 -1.38
CA LEU A 262 2.74 -5.65 -1.50
C LEU A 262 1.74 -4.72 -2.17
N LEU A 263 0.79 -5.32 -2.89
CA LEU A 263 -0.39 -4.64 -3.44
C LEU A 263 -1.63 -5.27 -2.82
N LEU A 264 -2.50 -4.47 -2.21
CA LEU A 264 -3.77 -4.95 -1.68
C LEU A 264 -4.74 -5.13 -2.86
N LEU A 265 -4.92 -6.38 -3.30
CA LEU A 265 -5.72 -6.69 -4.48
C LEU A 265 -7.23 -6.58 -4.21
N GLU A 266 -7.66 -7.04 -3.03
CA GLU A 266 -9.06 -7.10 -2.62
C GLU A 266 -9.24 -6.75 -1.13
N GLY A 267 -10.47 -6.45 -0.74
CA GLY A 267 -10.82 -6.15 0.64
C GLY A 267 -10.28 -4.82 1.15
N GLN A 268 -10.04 -4.77 2.46
CA GLN A 268 -9.59 -3.60 3.24
C GLN A 268 -9.15 -4.08 4.63
N GLY A 269 -8.26 -3.34 5.29
CA GLY A 269 -7.78 -3.70 6.63
C GLY A 269 -6.98 -2.56 7.29
N LEU A 270 -6.45 -2.84 8.47
CA LEU A 270 -5.50 -1.98 9.19
C LEU A 270 -4.13 -2.65 9.14
N TYR A 271 -3.07 -1.91 8.80
CA TYR A 271 -1.73 -2.47 8.60
C TYR A 271 -0.72 -1.71 9.46
N ARG A 272 -0.23 -2.37 10.52
CA ARG A 272 0.73 -1.76 11.43
C ARG A 272 2.14 -1.74 10.82
N LEU A 273 2.77 -0.56 10.80
CA LEU A 273 4.15 -0.37 10.34
C LEU A 273 4.95 0.42 11.39
N GLY A 274 5.85 -0.29 12.08
CA GLY A 274 6.52 0.23 13.28
C GLY A 274 5.50 0.55 14.38
N ASP A 275 5.35 1.83 14.73
CA ASP A 275 4.37 2.30 15.71
C ASP A 275 3.15 3.01 15.09
N ASN A 276 3.01 2.96 13.76
CA ASN A 276 1.86 3.50 13.03
C ASN A 276 0.86 2.37 12.73
N TRP A 277 -0.44 2.69 12.70
CA TRP A 277 -1.57 1.79 12.41
C TRP A 277 -2.47 2.40 11.33
#